data_AF-A0A1T4RM73-F1
#
_entry.id   AF-A0A1T4RM73-F1
#
_cell.length_a   1.000
_cell.length_b   1.000
_cell.length_c   1.000
_cell.angle_alpha   90.00
_cell.angle_beta   90.00
_cell.angle_gamma   90.00
#
_symmetry.space_group_name_H-M   'P 1'
#
loop_
_entity.id
_entity.type
_entity.pdbx_description
1 polymer ?
#
loop_
_entity_poly.entity_id
_entity_poly.type
_entity_poly.pdbx_seq_one_letter_code
_entity_poly.pdbx_strand_id
1 'polypeptide(L)'
;MKKFGNVALIAVAMAMLTCVGMWGCSDWFPEDGEREFFDYFSDSQIVGFIDDSLVIVADDKEWSQETSDGYAIGGRGHQRLRVFNYRVQENGPRWTDTLDNFNEECNYVLGQLSDSVIWGGRTARYTKVWKGPVMTFWKIGGKPVVHQISVKMEGCEIGFPVESLRDWLDGLILSLGTIYSAPNMHTMLNAGGDTCQYAVLDTVAKTLTYKRLDENLKWIQKCDDVRAWGDDVICSVAGKRLLEGNILKNEKDTLLAPLAFSKGIFWGNMIELRANICSLGNQEISCLDSAFTWREPLKFYKGNDVVVNLE
;
A
#
# COMPACT_ATOMS: atom_id res chain seq x y z
N MET A 1 68.20 -39.01 17.37
CA MET A 1 68.32 -37.54 17.46
C MET A 1 68.99 -37.07 16.16
N LYS A 2 68.54 -36.11 15.35
CA LYS A 2 67.44 -35.13 15.39
C LYS A 2 67.01 -34.87 13.94
N LYS A 3 65.71 -34.60 13.76
CA LYS A 3 65.08 -34.05 12.56
C LYS A 3 65.56 -32.61 12.28
N PHE A 4 65.25 -32.15 11.06
CA PHE A 4 65.05 -30.78 10.58
C PHE A 4 66.02 -30.30 9.49
N GLY A 5 65.43 -29.82 8.40
CA GLY A 5 66.13 -29.22 7.28
C GLY A 5 65.24 -28.74 6.12
N ASN A 6 64.03 -29.29 5.95
CA ASN A 6 63.06 -28.81 4.94
C ASN A 6 62.32 -27.51 5.33
N VAL A 7 62.81 -26.77 6.32
CA VAL A 7 62.16 -25.53 6.81
C VAL A 7 62.56 -24.31 5.97
N ALA A 8 63.73 -24.33 5.31
CA ALA A 8 64.19 -23.19 4.53
C ALA A 8 63.44 -23.01 3.19
N LEU A 9 62.99 -24.11 2.57
CA LEU A 9 62.33 -24.06 1.25
C LEU A 9 60.82 -23.72 1.33
N ILE A 10 60.20 -23.92 2.50
CA ILE A 10 58.80 -23.57 2.73
C ILE A 10 58.66 -22.09 3.12
N ALA A 11 59.67 -21.50 3.77
CA ALA A 11 59.65 -20.09 4.16
C ALA A 11 59.76 -19.12 2.95
N VAL A 12 60.48 -19.49 1.90
CA VAL A 12 60.61 -18.66 0.69
C VAL A 12 59.37 -18.73 -0.21
N ALA A 13 58.66 -19.87 -0.21
CA ALA A 13 57.37 -19.99 -0.90
C ALA A 13 56.23 -19.23 -0.18
N MET A 14 56.29 -19.07 1.14
CA MET A 14 55.31 -18.27 1.89
C MET A 14 55.56 -16.76 1.79
N ALA A 15 56.80 -16.31 1.58
CA ALA A 15 57.10 -14.88 1.42
C ALA A 15 56.73 -14.30 0.03
N MET A 16 56.60 -15.15 -1.00
CA MET A 16 56.14 -14.71 -2.32
C MET A 16 54.62 -14.74 -2.49
N LEU A 17 53.88 -15.47 -1.65
CA LEU A 17 52.41 -15.41 -1.62
C LEU A 17 51.87 -14.25 -0.77
N THR A 18 52.68 -13.68 0.13
CA THR A 18 52.29 -12.49 0.91
C THR A 18 52.34 -11.18 0.13
N CYS A 19 52.93 -11.16 -1.08
CA CYS A 19 52.87 -9.98 -1.97
C CYS A 19 51.78 -10.08 -3.06
N VAL A 20 51.00 -11.17 -3.10
CA VAL A 20 49.80 -11.28 -3.96
C VAL A 20 48.50 -11.12 -3.14
N GLY A 21 48.61 -11.04 -1.81
CA GLY A 21 47.50 -10.73 -0.89
C GLY A 21 47.28 -9.24 -0.61
N MET A 22 48.06 -8.35 -1.23
CA MET A 22 47.90 -6.89 -1.15
C MET A 22 47.51 -6.27 -2.49
N TRP A 23 47.02 -7.08 -3.44
CA TRP A 23 46.02 -6.56 -4.37
C TRP A 23 44.70 -6.63 -3.62
N GLY A 24 44.49 -5.63 -2.77
CA GLY A 24 43.13 -5.15 -2.61
C GLY A 24 42.60 -5.00 -4.01
N CYS A 25 41.53 -5.72 -4.33
CA CYS A 25 40.57 -5.19 -5.25
C CYS A 25 40.16 -3.85 -4.63
N SER A 26 40.93 -2.80 -4.93
CA SER A 26 40.38 -1.45 -4.90
C SER A 26 39.12 -1.60 -5.73
N ASP A 27 37.96 -1.33 -5.15
CA ASP A 27 36.76 -1.25 -5.96
C ASP A 27 37.07 -0.24 -7.07
N TRP A 28 37.27 -0.75 -8.29
CA TRP A 28 37.54 0.03 -9.50
C TRP A 28 36.25 0.69 -10.02
N PHE A 29 35.22 0.68 -9.18
CA PHE A 29 34.01 1.45 -9.31
C PHE A 29 34.18 2.59 -8.31
N PRO A 30 34.05 3.86 -8.73
CA PRO A 30 34.03 4.91 -7.74
C PRO A 30 32.87 4.57 -6.79
N GLU A 31 33.15 4.48 -5.51
CA GLU A 31 32.13 4.17 -4.51
C GLU A 31 31.19 5.37 -4.46
N ASP A 32 29.92 5.15 -4.78
CA ASP A 32 28.89 6.15 -4.49
C ASP A 32 28.97 6.50 -2.99
N GLY A 33 28.74 7.77 -2.63
CA GLY A 33 28.75 8.22 -1.25
C GLY A 33 27.68 7.54 -0.39
N GLU A 34 27.69 7.76 0.92
CA GLU A 34 26.61 7.27 1.79
C GLU A 34 25.29 8.00 1.49
N ARG A 35 24.16 7.33 1.75
CA ARG A 35 22.84 7.98 1.68
C ARG A 35 22.64 8.83 2.93
N GLU A 36 22.49 10.13 2.74
CA GLU A 36 22.22 11.08 3.81
C GLU A 36 20.74 11.47 3.81
N PHE A 37 20.07 11.26 4.94
CA PHE A 37 18.67 11.64 5.11
C PHE A 37 18.54 13.08 5.59
N PHE A 38 17.58 13.82 5.04
CA PHE A 38 17.28 15.15 5.54
C PHE A 38 16.64 15.10 6.95
N ASP A 39 16.77 16.21 7.67
CA ASP A 39 16.21 16.38 9.02
C ASP A 39 14.69 16.58 9.06
N TYR A 40 14.03 16.63 7.89
CA TYR A 40 12.59 16.77 7.76
C TYR A 40 11.93 15.50 7.20
N PHE A 41 10.62 15.41 7.39
CA PHE A 41 9.76 14.43 6.70
C PHE A 41 9.02 15.15 5.57
N SER A 42 8.74 14.42 4.50
CA SER A 42 8.02 14.86 3.32
C SER A 42 6.54 15.16 3.61
N ASP A 43 5.85 15.68 2.59
CA ASP A 43 4.42 15.93 2.64
C ASP A 43 3.65 14.68 3.06
N SER A 44 2.75 14.88 4.01
CA SER A 44 1.96 13.80 4.58
C SER A 44 0.76 13.46 3.70
N GLN A 45 0.27 12.22 3.80
CA GLN A 45 -0.92 11.75 3.10
C GLN A 45 -1.79 10.88 4.01
N ILE A 46 -3.10 10.95 3.83
CA ILE A 46 -4.02 10.00 4.48
C ILE A 46 -3.91 8.66 3.75
N VAL A 47 -3.77 7.60 4.54
CA VAL A 47 -3.63 6.23 4.02
C VAL A 47 -4.72 5.29 4.51
N GLY A 48 -5.56 5.75 5.44
CA GLY A 48 -6.71 5.00 5.93
C GLY A 48 -7.42 5.65 7.12
N PHE A 49 -8.56 5.06 7.49
CA PHE A 49 -9.37 5.46 8.65
C PHE A 49 -9.56 4.24 9.55
N ILE A 50 -9.30 4.39 10.86
CA ILE A 50 -9.44 3.30 11.83
C ILE A 50 -10.90 3.19 12.24
N ASP A 51 -11.48 4.33 12.57
CA ASP A 51 -12.86 4.51 12.97
C ASP A 51 -13.31 5.89 12.53
N ASP A 52 -14.47 6.33 13.01
CA ASP A 52 -15.05 7.61 12.63
C ASP A 52 -14.40 8.80 13.36
N SER A 53 -13.32 8.60 14.10
CA SER A 53 -12.58 9.64 14.83
C SER A 53 -11.07 9.61 14.59
N LEU A 54 -10.53 8.48 14.15
CA LEU A 54 -9.11 8.23 13.99
C LEU A 54 -8.71 8.02 12.52
N VAL A 55 -7.70 8.77 12.10
CA VAL A 55 -7.12 8.70 10.75
C VAL A 55 -5.67 8.25 10.81
N ILE A 56 -5.26 7.47 9.81
CA ILE A 56 -3.89 7.02 9.60
C ILE A 56 -3.26 7.92 8.55
N VAL A 57 -2.17 8.58 8.93
CA VAL A 57 -1.38 9.47 8.09
C VAL A 57 0.01 8.88 7.90
N ALA A 58 0.55 8.99 6.69
CA ALA A 58 1.89 8.55 6.37
C ALA A 58 2.74 9.67 5.77
N ASP A 59 4.02 9.64 6.07
CA ASP A 59 5.07 10.42 5.43
C ASP A 59 6.38 9.60 5.39
N ASP A 60 7.40 10.14 4.73
CA ASP A 60 8.73 9.53 4.62
C ASP A 60 9.82 10.59 4.77
N LYS A 61 11.05 10.18 5.03
CA LYS A 61 12.20 11.06 4.90
C LYS A 61 12.74 11.01 3.47
N GLU A 62 13.15 12.16 2.98
CA GLU A 62 13.91 12.25 1.75
C GLU A 62 15.41 12.03 2.05
N TRP A 63 16.13 11.40 1.12
CA TRP A 63 17.57 11.21 1.20
C TRP A 63 18.25 11.66 -0.10
N SER A 64 19.52 12.03 0.01
CA SER A 64 20.41 12.28 -1.12
C SER A 64 21.66 11.41 -1.04
N GLN A 65 22.24 11.09 -2.19
CA GLN A 65 23.49 10.35 -2.31
C GLN A 65 24.31 10.97 -3.44
N GLU A 66 25.56 11.32 -3.14
CA GLU A 66 26.51 11.68 -4.19
C GLU A 66 26.91 10.42 -4.96
N THR A 67 26.76 10.46 -6.27
CA THR A 67 27.19 9.38 -7.13
C THR A 67 28.64 9.58 -7.53
N SER A 68 29.27 8.46 -7.81
CA SER A 68 30.62 8.29 -8.30
C SER A 68 31.02 9.13 -9.52
N ASP A 69 30.05 9.53 -10.34
CA ASP A 69 30.19 10.41 -11.51
C ASP A 69 29.93 11.90 -11.19
N GLY A 70 29.77 12.25 -9.92
CA GLY A 70 29.66 13.61 -9.41
C GLY A 70 28.26 14.21 -9.46
N TYR A 71 27.23 13.40 -9.68
CA TYR A 71 25.83 13.84 -9.56
C TYR A 71 25.29 13.58 -8.15
N ALA A 72 24.15 14.18 -7.82
CA ALA A 72 23.38 13.82 -6.64
C ALA A 72 22.10 13.12 -7.08
N ILE A 73 21.89 11.90 -6.60
CA ILE A 73 20.60 11.22 -6.70
C ILE A 73 19.86 11.35 -5.37
N GLY A 74 18.54 11.22 -5.42
CA GLY A 74 17.73 11.23 -4.22
C GLY A 74 16.62 10.19 -4.27
N GLY A 75 16.04 9.97 -3.11
CA GLY A 75 14.97 9.00 -2.93
C GLY A 75 14.24 9.21 -1.61
N ARG A 76 13.45 8.21 -1.24
CA ARG A 76 12.63 8.25 -0.03
C ARG A 76 12.85 7.02 0.83
N GLY A 77 12.73 7.17 2.13
CA GLY A 77 12.90 6.09 3.10
C GLY A 77 12.36 6.49 4.45
N HIS A 78 12.64 5.70 5.48
CA HIS A 78 12.14 5.91 6.83
C HIS A 78 10.63 6.21 6.88
N GLN A 79 9.83 5.35 6.24
CA GLN A 79 8.39 5.54 6.20
C GLN A 79 7.82 5.54 7.62
N ARG A 80 6.97 6.50 7.89
CA ARG A 80 6.38 6.70 9.20
C ARG A 80 4.86 6.70 9.09
N LEU A 81 4.22 5.95 10.00
CA LEU A 81 2.78 5.99 10.20
C LEU A 81 2.47 6.77 11.47
N ARG A 82 1.41 7.58 11.41
CA ARG A 82 0.91 8.39 12.51
C ARG A 82 -0.60 8.24 12.60
N VAL A 83 -1.13 8.19 13.82
CA VAL A 83 -2.57 8.15 14.06
C VAL A 83 -2.99 9.45 14.74
N PHE A 84 -3.96 10.14 14.16
CA PHE A 84 -4.50 11.39 14.70
C PHE A 84 -5.98 11.23 15.01
N ASN A 85 -6.45 11.94 16.04
CA ASN A 85 -7.86 12.23 16.16
C ASN A 85 -8.21 13.37 15.19
N TYR A 86 -9.08 13.11 14.22
CA TYR A 86 -9.49 14.12 13.24
C TYR A 86 -10.76 14.89 13.63
N ARG A 87 -11.31 14.62 14.83
CA ARG A 87 -12.47 15.33 15.40
C ARG A 87 -12.07 16.45 16.36
N VAL A 88 -10.81 16.50 16.79
CA VAL A 88 -10.28 17.53 17.69
C VAL A 88 -8.78 17.71 17.45
N GLN A 89 -8.31 18.95 17.38
CA GLN A 89 -6.88 19.24 17.26
C GLN A 89 -6.16 18.88 18.57
N GLU A 90 -5.41 17.79 18.55
CA GLU A 90 -4.52 17.38 19.63
C GLU A 90 -3.10 17.93 19.40
N ASN A 91 -2.29 17.95 20.46
CA ASN A 91 -0.88 18.34 20.39
C ASN A 91 -0.02 17.18 19.86
N GLY A 92 -0.23 16.84 18.58
CA GLY A 92 0.46 15.76 17.89
C GLY A 92 -0.35 14.47 17.78
N PRO A 93 0.25 13.42 17.19
CA PRO A 93 -0.41 12.14 16.95
C PRO A 93 -0.56 11.34 18.25
N ARG A 94 -1.62 10.53 18.33
CA ARG A 94 -1.84 9.56 19.41
C ARG A 94 -0.87 8.39 19.37
N TRP A 95 -0.36 8.08 18.17
CA TRP A 95 0.60 7.02 17.95
C TRP A 95 1.49 7.35 16.75
N THR A 96 2.75 6.92 16.80
CA THR A 96 3.72 7.09 15.71
C THR A 96 4.68 5.92 15.70
N ASP A 97 5.01 5.44 14.51
CA ASP A 97 6.06 4.45 14.30
C ASP A 97 6.78 4.73 12.98
N THR A 98 8.10 4.53 12.96
CA THR A 98 8.98 4.88 11.84
C THR A 98 9.88 3.70 11.54
N LEU A 99 9.92 3.31 10.26
CA LEU A 99 10.76 2.22 9.80
C LEU A 99 12.17 2.69 9.52
N ASP A 100 13.09 1.73 9.51
CA ASP A 100 14.42 1.89 8.93
C ASP A 100 14.41 1.19 7.57
N ASN A 101 14.01 1.90 6.52
CA ASN A 101 13.79 1.35 5.19
C ASN A 101 14.09 2.35 4.07
N PHE A 102 14.25 1.83 2.85
CA PHE A 102 14.25 2.60 1.61
C PHE A 102 13.02 2.22 0.77
N ASN A 103 12.30 3.22 0.26
CA ASN A 103 11.05 3.01 -0.48
C ASN A 103 11.30 2.30 -1.82
N GLU A 104 12.47 2.51 -2.43
CA GLU A 104 12.86 1.88 -3.67
C GLU A 104 13.07 0.36 -3.52
N GLU A 105 13.41 -0.09 -2.31
CA GLU A 105 13.58 -1.50 -1.98
C GLU A 105 12.23 -2.15 -1.65
N CYS A 106 11.44 -1.45 -0.84
CA CYS A 106 10.08 -1.84 -0.48
C CYS A 106 9.29 -0.63 0.06
N ASN A 107 8.13 -0.37 -0.54
CA ASN A 107 7.20 0.64 -0.03
C ASN A 107 6.15 -0.04 0.86
N TYR A 108 6.21 0.21 2.17
CA TYR A 108 5.33 -0.38 3.18
C TYR A 108 3.95 0.29 3.27
N VAL A 109 3.72 1.38 2.53
CA VAL A 109 2.54 2.22 2.63
C VAL A 109 1.94 2.48 1.24
N LEU A 110 1.19 1.51 0.74
CA LEU A 110 0.41 1.61 -0.49
C LEU A 110 -1.08 1.86 -0.23
N GLY A 111 -1.60 1.41 0.91
CA GLY A 111 -2.97 1.72 1.32
C GLY A 111 -3.41 0.94 2.55
N GLN A 112 -4.68 1.08 2.92
CA GLN A 112 -5.29 0.35 4.02
C GLN A 112 -5.95 -0.95 3.56
N LEU A 113 -5.74 -2.04 4.32
CA LEU A 113 -6.46 -3.30 4.17
C LEU A 113 -7.62 -3.39 5.18
N SER A 114 -7.33 -3.13 6.46
CA SER A 114 -8.32 -3.14 7.55
C SER A 114 -8.07 -1.98 8.51
N ASP A 115 -8.94 -1.82 9.50
CA ASP A 115 -8.92 -0.72 10.50
C ASP A 115 -7.56 -0.53 11.18
N SER A 116 -6.72 -1.58 11.21
CA SER A 116 -5.40 -1.52 11.86
C SER A 116 -4.25 -2.01 10.98
N VAL A 117 -4.48 -2.34 9.70
CA VAL A 117 -3.44 -2.91 8.83
C VAL A 117 -3.29 -2.07 7.57
N ILE A 118 -2.08 -1.55 7.39
CA ILE A 118 -1.59 -0.94 6.16
C ILE A 118 -0.87 -2.01 5.35
N TRP A 119 -1.05 -1.99 4.03
CA TRP A 119 -0.35 -2.89 3.12
C TRP A 119 0.62 -2.12 2.23
N GLY A 120 1.61 -2.86 1.74
CA GLY A 120 2.64 -2.36 0.86
C GLY A 120 3.29 -3.48 0.06
N GLY A 121 4.44 -3.19 -0.52
CA GLY A 121 5.31 -4.18 -1.13
C GLY A 121 6.29 -3.56 -2.10
N ARG A 122 6.92 -4.43 -2.89
CA ARG A 122 7.81 -4.01 -3.95
C ARG A 122 6.99 -3.42 -5.10
N THR A 123 7.29 -2.17 -5.42
CA THR A 123 6.67 -1.44 -6.54
C THR A 123 7.61 -1.39 -7.74
N ALA A 124 7.10 -0.99 -8.90
CA ALA A 124 7.97 -0.68 -10.03
C ALA A 124 8.64 0.69 -9.83
N ARG A 125 9.84 0.85 -10.41
CA ARG A 125 10.51 2.17 -10.49
C ARG A 125 9.52 3.18 -11.08
N TYR A 126 9.30 4.29 -10.40
CA TYR A 126 8.40 5.40 -10.79
C TYR A 126 6.89 5.17 -10.66
N THR A 127 6.42 4.02 -10.12
CA THR A 127 4.99 3.80 -9.88
C THR A 127 4.74 3.41 -8.43
N LYS A 128 3.73 4.01 -7.78
CA LYS A 128 3.28 3.61 -6.43
C LYS A 128 2.26 2.45 -6.49
N VAL A 129 2.50 1.46 -7.35
CA VAL A 129 1.63 0.29 -7.49
C VAL A 129 2.44 -0.98 -7.34
N TRP A 130 1.82 -2.00 -6.75
CA TRP A 130 2.48 -3.27 -6.51
C TRP A 130 2.60 -4.08 -7.82
N LYS A 131 3.79 -4.65 -8.05
CA LYS A 131 4.05 -5.59 -9.16
C LYS A 131 4.66 -6.93 -8.72
N GLY A 132 4.83 -7.12 -7.41
CA GLY A 132 5.38 -8.34 -6.83
C GLY A 132 6.89 -8.48 -6.96
N PRO A 133 7.45 -9.59 -6.45
CA PRO A 133 6.75 -10.66 -5.73
C PRO A 133 6.51 -10.35 -4.24
N VAL A 134 7.05 -9.26 -3.71
CA VAL A 134 7.02 -8.98 -2.26
C VAL A 134 5.80 -8.15 -1.91
N MET A 135 4.99 -8.62 -0.95
CA MET A 135 3.90 -7.85 -0.34
C MET A 135 4.12 -7.75 1.17
N THR A 136 3.76 -6.62 1.76
CA THR A 136 3.98 -6.34 3.18
C THR A 136 2.69 -5.94 3.88
N PHE A 137 2.56 -6.32 5.14
CA PHE A 137 1.45 -5.95 6.00
C PHE A 137 1.98 -5.37 7.29
N TRP A 138 1.64 -4.11 7.59
CA TRP A 138 2.04 -3.40 8.78
C TRP A 138 0.82 -3.15 9.66
N LYS A 139 0.73 -3.91 10.75
CA LYS A 139 -0.28 -3.70 11.79
C LYS A 139 0.16 -2.53 12.67
N ILE A 140 -0.73 -1.57 12.92
CA ILE A 140 -0.50 -0.47 13.88
C ILE A 140 -0.14 -1.06 15.25
N GLY A 141 0.96 -0.56 15.82
CA GLY A 141 1.53 -1.07 17.07
C GLY A 141 2.34 -2.37 16.95
N GLY A 142 2.55 -2.87 15.72
CA GLY A 142 3.38 -4.04 15.43
C GLY A 142 4.44 -3.75 14.37
N LYS A 143 5.30 -4.75 14.09
CA LYS A 143 6.28 -4.66 13.01
C LYS A 143 5.67 -5.10 11.67
N PRO A 144 6.14 -4.55 10.53
CA PRO A 144 5.75 -5.06 9.22
C PRO A 144 6.11 -6.53 9.05
N VAL A 145 5.20 -7.28 8.43
CA VAL A 145 5.41 -8.68 8.02
C VAL A 145 5.57 -8.71 6.51
N VAL A 146 6.59 -9.42 6.03
CA VAL A 146 6.94 -9.51 4.61
C VAL A 146 6.58 -10.89 4.06
N HIS A 147 5.86 -10.92 2.94
CA HIS A 147 5.47 -12.13 2.23
C HIS A 147 6.04 -12.14 0.82
N GLN A 148 6.62 -13.28 0.43
CA GLN A 148 6.89 -13.60 -0.97
C GLN A 148 5.63 -14.22 -1.56
N ILE A 149 5.03 -13.55 -2.53
CA ILE A 149 3.76 -13.92 -3.14
C ILE A 149 4.02 -14.57 -4.49
N SER A 150 3.48 -15.78 -4.65
CA SER A 150 3.42 -16.47 -5.94
C SER A 150 2.21 -15.98 -6.73
N VAL A 151 2.32 -15.90 -8.06
CA VAL A 151 1.21 -15.48 -8.92
C VAL A 151 0.65 -16.68 -9.69
N LYS A 152 -0.68 -16.75 -9.75
CA LYS A 152 -1.43 -17.69 -10.59
C LYS A 152 -2.46 -16.94 -11.43
N MET A 153 -2.80 -17.50 -12.58
CA MET A 153 -3.86 -17.01 -13.46
C MET A 153 -4.93 -18.10 -13.61
N GLU A 154 -6.21 -17.72 -13.58
CA GLU A 154 -7.35 -18.63 -13.68
C GLU A 154 -8.38 -18.07 -14.65
N GLY A 155 -8.54 -18.73 -15.81
CA GLY A 155 -9.52 -18.33 -16.83
C GLY A 155 -9.16 -17.06 -17.62
N CYS A 156 -7.95 -16.52 -17.44
CA CYS A 156 -7.39 -15.35 -18.11
C CYS A 156 -5.86 -15.47 -18.19
N GLU A 157 -5.20 -14.60 -18.95
CA GLU A 157 -3.75 -14.67 -19.20
C GLU A 157 -3.01 -13.40 -18.77
N ILE A 158 -3.70 -12.26 -18.75
CA ILE A 158 -3.10 -10.94 -18.49
C ILE A 158 -3.57 -10.41 -17.14
N GLY A 159 -2.63 -10.31 -16.18
CA GLY A 159 -2.86 -9.65 -14.89
C GLY A 159 -2.71 -8.12 -14.95
N PHE A 160 -2.77 -7.48 -13.79
CA PHE A 160 -2.73 -6.02 -13.66
C PHE A 160 -1.97 -5.60 -12.39
N PRO A 161 -1.41 -4.38 -12.32
CA PRO A 161 -0.81 -3.87 -11.08
C PRO A 161 -1.87 -3.70 -9.99
N VAL A 162 -1.56 -4.11 -8.77
CA VAL A 162 -2.50 -3.99 -7.64
C VAL A 162 -2.42 -2.58 -7.05
N GLU A 163 -3.57 -1.94 -6.95
CA GLU A 163 -3.74 -0.57 -6.47
C GLU A 163 -4.53 -0.49 -5.17
N SER A 164 -5.41 -1.45 -4.92
CA SER A 164 -6.14 -1.54 -3.65
C SER A 164 -6.35 -2.98 -3.22
N LEU A 165 -6.39 -3.15 -1.89
CA LEU A 165 -6.77 -4.39 -1.23
C LEU A 165 -8.04 -4.17 -0.42
N ARG A 166 -8.90 -5.17 -0.38
CA ARG A 166 -10.17 -5.18 0.32
C ARG A 166 -10.40 -6.53 0.96
N ASP A 167 -11.11 -6.58 2.08
CA ASP A 167 -11.57 -7.87 2.62
C ASP A 167 -12.42 -8.61 1.58
N TRP A 168 -12.25 -9.93 1.52
CA TRP A 168 -13.00 -10.80 0.62
C TRP A 168 -13.57 -12.01 1.35
N LEU A 169 -14.39 -12.77 0.62
CA LEU A 169 -15.04 -13.97 1.12
C LEU A 169 -14.00 -15.00 1.59
N ASP A 170 -14.41 -15.85 2.53
CA ASP A 170 -13.60 -16.94 3.09
C ASP A 170 -12.28 -16.49 3.74
N GLY A 171 -12.23 -15.24 4.22
CA GLY A 171 -11.03 -14.66 4.84
C GLY A 171 -9.89 -14.36 3.86
N LEU A 172 -10.20 -14.37 2.56
CA LEU A 172 -9.27 -13.99 1.51
C LEU A 172 -9.25 -12.46 1.34
N ILE A 173 -8.33 -11.96 0.53
CA ILE A 173 -8.19 -10.53 0.25
C ILE A 173 -8.43 -10.29 -1.25
N LEU A 174 -9.35 -9.40 -1.57
CA LEU A 174 -9.61 -8.95 -2.92
C LEU A 174 -8.52 -7.94 -3.30
N SER A 175 -7.93 -8.13 -4.47
CA SER A 175 -6.97 -7.21 -5.07
C SER A 175 -7.57 -6.61 -6.34
N LEU A 176 -7.64 -5.29 -6.37
CA LEU A 176 -8.14 -4.52 -7.51
C LEU A 176 -7.03 -3.66 -8.10
N GLY A 177 -7.22 -3.30 -9.36
CA GLY A 177 -6.32 -2.40 -10.07
C GLY A 177 -7.00 -1.77 -11.27
N THR A 178 -6.27 -0.86 -11.89
CA THR A 178 -6.65 -0.22 -13.14
C THR A 178 -5.54 -0.40 -14.17
N ILE A 179 -5.92 -0.28 -15.45
CA ILE A 179 -4.97 -0.19 -16.55
C ILE A 179 -5.26 1.10 -17.27
N TYR A 180 -4.20 1.84 -17.52
CA TYR A 180 -4.21 3.02 -18.38
C TYR A 180 -4.06 2.59 -19.83
N SER A 181 -5.15 2.72 -20.58
CA SER A 181 -5.17 2.57 -22.03
C SER A 181 -5.55 3.93 -22.60
N ALA A 182 -4.57 4.83 -22.78
CA ALA A 182 -4.83 6.21 -23.20
C ALA A 182 -5.82 6.25 -24.39
N PRO A 183 -6.92 7.03 -24.31
CA PRO A 183 -7.19 8.11 -23.35
C PRO A 183 -7.96 7.70 -22.06
N ASN A 184 -8.22 6.41 -21.84
CA ASN A 184 -9.16 5.95 -20.81
C ASN A 184 -8.46 5.18 -19.68
N MET A 185 -8.89 5.44 -18.45
CA MET A 185 -8.58 4.60 -17.29
C MET A 185 -9.70 3.57 -17.14
N HIS A 186 -9.34 2.29 -17.20
CA HIS A 186 -10.31 1.21 -17.08
C HIS A 186 -10.13 0.50 -15.74
N THR A 187 -11.20 0.46 -14.93
CA THR A 187 -11.28 -0.47 -13.80
C THR A 187 -11.22 -1.89 -14.32
N MET A 188 -10.36 -2.73 -13.74
CA MET A 188 -10.18 -4.11 -14.19
C MET A 188 -11.43 -4.95 -14.09
N LEU A 189 -12.36 -4.60 -13.18
CA LEU A 189 -13.66 -5.25 -13.08
C LEU A 189 -14.41 -5.31 -14.43
N ASN A 190 -14.26 -4.31 -15.30
CA ASN A 190 -14.91 -4.28 -16.63
C ASN A 190 -13.98 -4.72 -17.78
N ALA A 191 -12.87 -5.38 -17.47
CA ALA A 191 -11.94 -5.87 -18.50
C ALA A 191 -12.57 -7.02 -19.31
N GLY A 192 -12.27 -7.04 -20.61
CA GLY A 192 -12.61 -8.10 -21.55
C GLY A 192 -11.36 -8.69 -22.22
N GLY A 193 -11.54 -9.53 -23.25
CA GLY A 193 -10.42 -10.21 -23.91
C GLY A 193 -9.69 -11.11 -22.91
N ASP A 194 -8.36 -11.27 -23.02
CA ASP A 194 -7.57 -12.17 -22.16
C ASP A 194 -7.20 -11.58 -20.78
N THR A 195 -7.64 -10.35 -20.50
CA THR A 195 -7.35 -9.64 -19.25
C THR A 195 -8.21 -10.14 -18.10
N CYS A 196 -7.56 -10.40 -16.97
CA CYS A 196 -8.20 -10.76 -15.71
C CYS A 196 -8.95 -9.56 -15.12
N GLN A 197 -10.06 -9.82 -14.43
CA GLN A 197 -10.94 -8.76 -13.93
C GLN A 197 -10.67 -8.36 -12.48
N TYR A 198 -10.21 -9.32 -11.68
CA TYR A 198 -9.82 -9.11 -10.30
C TYR A 198 -8.76 -10.15 -9.91
N ALA A 199 -8.20 -10.01 -8.71
CA ALA A 199 -7.37 -11.06 -8.12
C ALA A 199 -7.74 -11.30 -6.66
N VAL A 200 -7.42 -12.48 -6.17
CA VAL A 200 -7.64 -12.87 -4.78
C VAL A 200 -6.31 -13.33 -4.19
N LEU A 201 -5.94 -12.69 -3.08
CA LEU A 201 -4.77 -13.01 -2.31
C LEU A 201 -5.14 -13.93 -1.15
N ASP A 202 -4.51 -15.09 -1.13
CA ASP A 202 -4.45 -15.98 0.03
C ASP A 202 -3.11 -15.75 0.75
N THR A 203 -3.16 -15.19 1.95
CA THR A 203 -1.96 -14.88 2.76
C THR A 203 -1.37 -16.11 3.44
N VAL A 204 -2.17 -17.17 3.64
CA VAL A 204 -1.73 -18.45 4.19
C VAL A 204 -0.98 -19.23 3.13
N ALA A 205 -1.56 -19.38 1.94
CA ALA A 205 -0.92 -20.01 0.79
C ALA A 205 0.11 -19.10 0.09
N LYS A 206 0.18 -17.82 0.47
CA LYS A 206 1.06 -16.79 -0.12
C LYS A 206 0.94 -16.74 -1.64
N THR A 207 -0.29 -16.78 -2.14
CA THR A 207 -0.60 -16.85 -3.56
C THR A 207 -1.61 -15.78 -3.92
N LEU A 208 -1.29 -14.98 -4.95
CA LEU A 208 -2.22 -14.07 -5.61
C LEU A 208 -2.74 -14.76 -6.88
N THR A 209 -4.03 -15.02 -6.94
CA THR A 209 -4.68 -15.66 -8.09
C THR A 209 -5.50 -14.62 -8.84
N TYR A 210 -5.11 -14.29 -10.07
CA TYR A 210 -5.90 -13.45 -10.95
C TYR A 210 -7.00 -14.27 -11.62
N LYS A 211 -8.20 -13.70 -11.70
CA LYS A 211 -9.42 -14.41 -12.08
C LYS A 211 -10.29 -13.58 -13.02
N ARG A 212 -11.18 -14.28 -13.74
CA ARG A 212 -12.39 -13.68 -14.31
C ARG A 212 -13.53 -13.73 -13.32
N LEU A 213 -14.49 -12.81 -13.51
CA LEU A 213 -15.73 -12.86 -12.75
C LEU A 213 -16.56 -14.05 -13.20
N ASP A 214 -16.83 -14.93 -12.24
CA ASP A 214 -17.79 -16.01 -12.38
C ASP A 214 -19.21 -15.43 -12.54
N GLU A 215 -20.15 -16.23 -13.04
CA GLU A 215 -21.52 -15.79 -13.35
C GLU A 215 -22.21 -15.07 -12.17
N ASN A 216 -22.01 -15.57 -10.95
CA ASN A 216 -22.56 -14.99 -9.72
C ASN A 216 -21.93 -13.65 -9.31
N LEU A 217 -20.78 -13.29 -9.88
CA LEU A 217 -20.06 -12.05 -9.58
C LEU A 217 -20.07 -11.06 -10.76
N LYS A 218 -20.60 -11.44 -11.94
CA LYS A 218 -20.64 -10.53 -13.11
C LYS A 218 -21.30 -9.18 -12.83
N TRP A 219 -22.24 -9.13 -11.88
CA TRP A 219 -22.91 -7.88 -11.52
C TRP A 219 -21.95 -6.82 -10.95
N ILE A 220 -20.76 -7.19 -10.44
CA ILE A 220 -19.80 -6.24 -9.88
C ILE A 220 -18.96 -5.51 -10.95
N GLN A 221 -19.10 -5.86 -12.23
CA GLN A 221 -18.39 -5.20 -13.35
C GLN A 221 -18.63 -3.69 -13.42
N LYS A 222 -19.78 -3.24 -12.93
CA LYS A 222 -20.20 -1.83 -12.90
C LYS A 222 -19.74 -1.07 -11.65
N CYS A 223 -19.07 -1.74 -10.71
CA CYS A 223 -18.72 -1.16 -9.43
C CYS A 223 -17.48 -0.28 -9.52
N ASP A 224 -17.50 0.81 -8.76
CA ASP A 224 -16.37 1.70 -8.57
C ASP A 224 -15.40 1.17 -7.51
N ASP A 225 -15.94 0.52 -6.46
CA ASP A 225 -15.19 -0.16 -5.40
C ASP A 225 -16.06 -1.31 -4.86
N VAL A 226 -15.42 -2.38 -4.37
CA VAL A 226 -16.09 -3.63 -3.95
C VAL A 226 -15.36 -4.22 -2.75
N ARG A 227 -16.10 -4.79 -1.79
CA ARG A 227 -15.54 -5.61 -0.71
C ARG A 227 -16.52 -6.67 -0.25
N ALA A 228 -16.04 -7.66 0.50
CA ALA A 228 -16.89 -8.49 1.33
C ALA A 228 -17.24 -7.78 2.64
N TRP A 229 -18.43 -8.09 3.17
CA TRP A 229 -18.91 -7.66 4.47
C TRP A 229 -19.59 -8.85 5.17
N GLY A 230 -18.79 -9.58 5.96
CA GLY A 230 -19.18 -10.93 6.38
C GLY A 230 -19.26 -11.84 5.15
N ASP A 231 -20.38 -12.54 5.00
CA ASP A 231 -20.63 -13.44 3.86
C ASP A 231 -21.24 -12.72 2.64
N ASP A 232 -21.50 -11.41 2.75
CA ASP A 232 -22.10 -10.61 1.70
C ASP A 232 -21.03 -9.89 0.86
N VAL A 233 -21.30 -9.69 -0.43
CA VAL A 233 -20.49 -8.80 -1.29
C VAL A 233 -21.21 -7.47 -1.42
N ILE A 234 -20.51 -6.39 -1.06
CA ILE A 234 -20.99 -5.03 -1.23
C ILE A 234 -20.20 -4.28 -2.30
N CYS A 235 -20.89 -3.41 -3.01
CA CYS A 235 -20.39 -2.69 -4.17
C CYS A 235 -20.87 -1.24 -4.14
N SER A 236 -19.95 -0.29 -4.28
CA SER A 236 -20.29 1.10 -4.59
C SER A 236 -20.46 1.24 -6.10
N VAL A 237 -21.55 1.86 -6.53
CA VAL A 237 -21.79 2.20 -7.93
C VAL A 237 -22.30 3.63 -8.06
N ALA A 238 -21.69 4.41 -8.96
CA ALA A 238 -22.19 5.71 -9.33
C ALA A 238 -23.57 5.63 -10.00
N GLY A 239 -24.46 6.57 -9.65
CA GLY A 239 -25.74 6.75 -10.31
C GLY A 239 -25.63 7.43 -11.68
N LYS A 240 -26.78 7.61 -12.33
CA LYS A 240 -26.85 8.31 -13.63
C LYS A 240 -26.66 9.82 -13.48
N ARG A 241 -27.04 10.40 -12.34
CA ARG A 241 -26.83 11.81 -12.02
C ARG A 241 -25.85 11.99 -10.87
N LEU A 242 -25.39 13.23 -10.70
CA LEU A 242 -24.57 13.63 -9.56
C LEU A 242 -25.29 13.30 -8.26
N LEU A 243 -24.55 12.77 -7.29
CA LEU A 243 -25.05 12.41 -5.95
C LEU A 243 -26.10 11.29 -5.91
N GLU A 244 -26.20 10.47 -6.97
CA GLU A 244 -27.09 9.29 -7.04
C GLU A 244 -26.34 7.95 -6.87
N GLY A 245 -25.20 7.96 -6.17
CA GLY A 245 -24.46 6.75 -5.83
C GLY A 245 -25.29 5.77 -4.98
N ASN A 246 -25.06 4.47 -5.17
CA ASN A 246 -25.73 3.41 -4.45
C ASN A 246 -24.72 2.42 -3.90
N ILE A 247 -25.02 1.84 -2.73
CA ILE A 247 -24.31 0.68 -2.21
C ILE A 247 -25.21 -0.54 -2.44
N LEU A 248 -24.78 -1.42 -3.32
CA LEU A 248 -25.47 -2.68 -3.62
C LEU A 248 -24.90 -3.79 -2.76
N LYS A 249 -25.76 -4.70 -2.29
CA LYS A 249 -25.44 -5.94 -1.58
C LYS A 249 -25.96 -7.12 -2.41
N ASN A 250 -25.06 -8.05 -2.75
CA ASN A 250 -25.37 -9.28 -3.50
C ASN A 250 -26.28 -9.05 -4.72
N GLU A 251 -25.92 -8.10 -5.59
CA GLU A 251 -26.64 -7.68 -6.80
C GLU A 251 -27.99 -6.97 -6.58
N LYS A 252 -28.82 -7.45 -5.65
CA LYS A 252 -30.26 -7.17 -5.60
C LYS A 252 -30.67 -6.18 -4.52
N ASP A 253 -29.96 -6.16 -3.39
CA ASP A 253 -30.33 -5.33 -2.25
C ASP A 253 -29.59 -4.00 -2.32
N THR A 254 -30.30 -2.88 -2.17
CA THR A 254 -29.65 -1.58 -1.99
C THR A 254 -29.58 -1.27 -0.50
N LEU A 255 -28.37 -1.10 0.01
CA LEU A 255 -28.16 -0.62 1.37
C LEU A 255 -28.42 0.89 1.41
N LEU A 256 -29.16 1.33 2.43
CA LEU A 256 -29.42 2.75 2.64
C LEU A 256 -28.14 3.44 3.09
N ALA A 257 -27.69 4.41 2.29
CA ALA A 257 -26.63 5.32 2.69
C ALA A 257 -27.25 6.55 3.39
N PRO A 258 -26.71 7.00 4.51
CA PRO A 258 -27.24 8.16 5.26
C PRO A 258 -27.03 9.50 4.54
N LEU A 259 -26.23 9.53 3.47
CA LEU A 259 -25.85 10.72 2.73
C LEU A 259 -25.96 10.47 1.23
N ALA A 260 -26.30 11.51 0.46
CA ALA A 260 -26.20 11.49 -0.99
C ALA A 260 -24.73 11.64 -1.42
N PHE A 261 -24.26 10.75 -2.30
CA PHE A 261 -22.87 10.64 -2.71
C PHE A 261 -22.76 10.23 -4.18
N SER A 262 -21.62 10.44 -4.82
CA SER A 262 -21.40 9.96 -6.20
C SER A 262 -20.57 8.68 -6.25
N LYS A 263 -19.56 8.58 -5.39
CA LYS A 263 -18.66 7.42 -5.26
C LYS A 263 -18.45 7.11 -3.79
N GLY A 264 -18.55 5.84 -3.43
CA GLY A 264 -18.19 5.31 -2.13
C GLY A 264 -16.83 4.61 -2.21
N ILE A 265 -15.88 5.01 -1.37
CA ILE A 265 -14.55 4.39 -1.33
C ILE A 265 -14.40 3.68 0.02
N PHE A 266 -14.02 2.41 -0.01
CA PHE A 266 -13.87 1.60 1.20
C PHE A 266 -12.47 1.76 1.82
N TRP A 267 -12.44 1.87 3.15
CA TRP A 267 -11.26 2.08 3.98
C TRP A 267 -11.37 1.19 5.22
N GLY A 268 -10.91 -0.06 5.14
CA GLY A 268 -11.24 -1.06 6.17
C GLY A 268 -12.76 -1.12 6.37
N ASN A 269 -13.23 -1.00 7.62
CA ASN A 269 -14.63 -0.91 8.02
C ASN A 269 -15.24 0.49 7.95
N MET A 270 -14.55 1.42 7.29
CA MET A 270 -15.06 2.74 6.98
C MET A 270 -15.38 2.86 5.49
N ILE A 271 -16.31 3.75 5.17
CA ILE A 271 -16.62 4.15 3.80
C ILE A 271 -16.64 5.67 3.72
N GLU A 272 -15.95 6.21 2.71
CA GLU A 272 -16.02 7.61 2.38
C GLU A 272 -17.24 7.88 1.48
N LEU A 273 -18.17 8.71 1.95
CA LEU A 273 -19.35 9.14 1.23
C LEU A 273 -19.37 10.66 1.14
N ARG A 274 -18.97 11.22 -0.01
CA ARG A 274 -18.93 12.68 -0.24
C ARG A 274 -18.19 13.40 0.90
N ALA A 275 -16.89 13.10 1.06
CA ALA A 275 -16.04 13.65 2.11
C ALA A 275 -16.43 13.29 3.55
N ASN A 276 -17.53 12.57 3.80
CA ASN A 276 -17.86 12.08 5.14
C ASN A 276 -17.30 10.67 5.31
N ILE A 277 -16.76 10.39 6.49
CA ILE A 277 -16.25 9.07 6.84
C ILE A 277 -17.29 8.38 7.72
N CYS A 278 -17.84 7.28 7.22
CA CYS A 278 -18.96 6.57 7.82
C CYS A 278 -18.55 5.12 8.14
N SER A 279 -19.05 4.59 9.25
CA SER A 279 -18.74 3.23 9.68
C SER A 279 -19.69 2.22 9.04
N LEU A 280 -19.13 1.08 8.66
CA LEU A 280 -19.84 -0.14 8.27
C LEU A 280 -20.06 -0.99 9.54
N GLY A 281 -21.18 -0.74 10.25
CA GLY A 281 -21.61 -1.52 11.44
C GLY A 281 -22.70 -2.53 11.10
N ASN A 282 -23.08 -3.45 12.00
CA ASN A 282 -24.10 -4.52 11.84
C ASN A 282 -25.12 -4.41 10.66
N GLN A 283 -24.64 -4.61 9.42
CA GLN A 283 -25.40 -4.48 8.17
C GLN A 283 -26.02 -3.09 7.88
N GLU A 284 -25.54 -2.03 8.52
CA GLU A 284 -25.95 -0.65 8.30
C GLU A 284 -24.77 0.31 8.17
N ILE A 285 -24.97 1.37 7.36
CA ILE A 285 -23.99 2.42 7.19
C ILE A 285 -24.37 3.58 8.09
N SER A 286 -23.48 3.94 9.01
CA SER A 286 -23.73 5.00 9.99
C SER A 286 -22.66 6.09 9.92
N CYS A 287 -23.04 7.35 9.99
CA CYS A 287 -22.10 8.46 10.12
C CYS A 287 -22.44 9.17 11.44
N LEU A 288 -21.53 9.16 12.42
CA LEU A 288 -21.85 9.70 13.76
C LEU A 288 -22.17 11.21 13.74
N ASP A 289 -21.49 11.99 12.89
CA ASP A 289 -21.77 13.41 12.71
C ASP A 289 -21.47 13.83 11.26
N SER A 290 -22.54 14.03 10.48
CA SER A 290 -22.49 14.44 9.06
C SER A 290 -22.07 15.89 8.85
N ALA A 291 -21.90 16.68 9.91
CA ALA A 291 -21.28 17.99 9.81
C ALA A 291 -19.77 17.87 9.60
N PHE A 292 -19.17 16.73 9.95
CA PHE A 292 -17.74 16.55 9.74
C PHE A 292 -17.42 16.09 8.33
N THR A 293 -16.49 16.81 7.70
CA THR A 293 -16.03 16.47 6.35
C THR A 293 -14.52 16.50 6.29
N TRP A 294 -13.95 15.52 5.62
CA TRP A 294 -12.57 15.50 5.18
C TRP A 294 -12.46 16.22 3.85
N ARG A 295 -11.57 17.20 3.75
CA ARG A 295 -11.22 17.83 2.48
C ARG A 295 -9.75 17.56 2.22
N GLU A 296 -9.48 16.87 1.12
CA GLU A 296 -8.13 16.51 0.72
C GLU A 296 -7.21 17.74 0.69
N PRO A 297 -5.92 17.59 1.05
CA PRO A 297 -5.29 16.33 1.44
C PRO A 297 -5.41 16.01 2.94
N LEU A 298 -5.37 17.00 3.83
CA LEU A 298 -5.09 16.81 5.27
C LEU A 298 -5.94 17.69 6.22
N LYS A 299 -7.08 18.21 5.75
CA LYS A 299 -7.94 19.10 6.54
C LYS A 299 -9.28 18.45 6.89
N PHE A 300 -9.69 18.62 8.14
CA PHE A 300 -10.97 18.16 8.64
C PHE A 300 -11.79 19.32 9.15
N TYR A 301 -13.06 19.34 8.77
CA TYR A 301 -13.98 20.43 9.04
C TYR A 301 -15.14 19.93 9.86
N LYS A 302 -15.74 20.82 10.65
CA LYS A 302 -17.11 20.68 11.17
C LYS A 302 -17.93 21.85 10.63
N GLY A 303 -18.84 21.57 9.69
CA GLY A 303 -19.47 22.60 8.89
C GLY A 303 -18.43 23.32 8.01
N ASN A 304 -18.21 24.61 8.28
CA ASN A 304 -17.23 25.43 7.55
C ASN A 304 -15.95 25.69 8.34
N ASP A 305 -15.91 25.30 9.61
CA ASP A 305 -14.77 25.57 10.48
C ASP A 305 -13.77 24.42 10.39
N VAL A 306 -12.49 24.77 10.24
CA VAL A 306 -11.39 23.80 10.32
C VAL A 306 -11.27 23.35 11.77
N VAL A 307 -11.41 22.05 12.02
CA VAL A 307 -11.26 21.45 13.35
C VAL A 307 -9.89 20.83 13.52
N VAL A 308 -9.34 20.23 12.46
CA VAL A 308 -8.00 19.66 12.45
C VAL A 308 -7.31 20.05 11.15
N ASN A 309 -6.08 20.54 11.26
CA ASN A 309 -5.18 20.74 10.14
C ASN A 309 -3.91 19.91 10.37
N LEU A 310 -3.67 18.93 9.50
CA LEU A 310 -2.49 18.07 9.56
C LEU A 310 -1.41 18.43 8.52
N GLU A 311 -1.61 19.53 7.78
CA GLU A 311 -0.59 20.15 6.92
C GLU A 311 0.55 20.77 7.74
#